data_AF-A0A0F8ZKE2-F1
#
_entry.id   AF-A0A0F8ZKE2-F1
#
_cell.length_a   1.000
_cell.length_b   1.000
_cell.length_c   1.000
_cell.angle_alpha   90.00
_cell.angle_beta   90.00
_cell.angle_gamma   90.00
#
_symmetry.space_group_name_H-M   'P 1'
#
loop_
_entity.id
_entity.type
_entity.pdbx_description
1 polymer ?
#
loop_
_entity_poly.entity_id
_entity_poly.type
_entity_poly.pdbx_seq_one_letter_code
_entity_poly.pdbx_strand_id
1 'polypeptide(L)' 'MTTCPNCNMEYTPDLAKRPDFEARNKQWKIERELIQNVWPAATTIQREQLQTGICSDRCWDEYLGVAK' A
#
# COMPACT_ATOMS: atom_id res chain seq x y z
N MET A 1 9.92 3.39 -4.62
CA MET A 1 9.03 4.42 -5.21
C MET A 1 8.00 3.72 -6.09
N THR A 2 6.77 4.19 -6.14
CA THR A 2 5.67 3.61 -6.92
C THR A 2 4.83 4.72 -7.55
N THR A 3 4.24 4.47 -8.71
CA THR A 3 3.41 5.44 -9.43
C THR A 3 1.94 5.11 -9.18
N CYS A 4 1.17 6.10 -8.71
CA CYS A 4 -0.25 5.91 -8.47
C CYS A 4 -1.01 5.73 -9.81
N PRO A 5 -1.77 4.64 -10.01
CA PRO A 5 -2.46 4.39 -11.28
C PRO A 5 -3.61 5.38 -11.53
N ASN A 6 -4.09 6.07 -10.50
CA ASN A 6 -5.20 7.02 -10.62
C ASN A 6 -4.72 8.43 -10.96
N CYS A 7 -3.75 8.96 -10.22
CA CYS A 7 -3.29 10.35 -10.36
C CYS A 7 -1.91 10.49 -11.03
N ASN A 8 -1.25 9.39 -11.39
CA ASN A 8 0.09 9.33 -11.98
C ASN A 8 1.21 9.99 -11.17
N MET A 9 0.96 10.35 -9.90
CA MET A 9 1.98 10.88 -9.01
C MET A 9 2.87 9.76 -8.47
N GLU A 10 4.16 10.04 -8.40
CA GLU A 10 5.12 9.19 -7.71
C GLU A 10 5.02 9.37 -6.20
N TYR A 11 4.98 8.27 -5.46
CA TYR A 11 5.00 8.29 -4.02
C TYR A 11 5.70 7.05 -3.47
N THR A 12 5.92 7.04 -2.17
CA THR A 12 6.39 5.85 -1.46
C THR A 12 5.31 5.44 -0.47
N PRO A 13 4.77 4.21 -0.55
CA PRO A 13 3.84 3.70 0.45
C PRO A 13 4.41 3.83 1.86
N ASP A 14 3.58 4.15 2.83
CA ASP A 14 4.07 4.40 4.19
C ASP A 14 4.77 3.19 4.80
N LEU A 15 4.29 1.99 4.50
CA LEU A 15 4.93 0.75 4.93
C LEU A 15 6.32 0.56 4.33
N ALA A 16 6.55 1.06 3.11
CA ALA A 16 7.86 1.00 2.44
C ALA A 16 8.90 1.98 3.01
N LYS A 17 8.48 2.94 3.85
CA LYS A 17 9.37 3.86 4.55
C LYS A 17 9.88 3.29 5.88
N ARG A 18 9.33 2.16 6.35
CA ARG A 18 9.68 1.59 7.66
C ARG A 18 11.04 0.88 7.61
N PRO A 19 11.83 0.92 8.70
CA PRO A 19 13.14 0.28 8.75
C PRO A 19 13.08 -1.24 8.63
N ASP A 20 11.96 -1.85 9.01
CA ASP A 20 11.73 -3.30 8.94
C ASP A 20 11.02 -3.74 7.64
N PHE A 21 10.89 -2.83 6.66
CA PHE A 21 10.14 -3.10 5.44
C PHE A 21 10.69 -4.30 4.66
N GLU A 22 12.00 -4.41 4.48
CA GLU A 22 12.58 -5.49 3.66
C GLU A 22 12.27 -6.88 4.24
N ALA A 23 12.47 -7.05 5.56
CA ALA A 23 12.18 -8.30 6.25
C ALA A 23 10.69 -8.66 6.17
N ARG A 24 9.80 -7.68 6.40
CA ARG A 24 8.35 -7.88 6.31
C ARG A 24 7.87 -8.09 4.88
N ASN A 25 8.45 -7.41 3.91
CA ASN A 25 8.11 -7.56 2.50
C ASN A 25 8.47 -8.96 2.00
N LYS A 26 9.53 -9.57 2.52
CA LYS A 26 9.82 -11.00 2.29
C LYS A 26 8.70 -11.90 2.84
N GLN A 27 8.24 -11.67 4.07
CA GLN A 27 7.12 -12.45 4.65
C GLN A 27 5.87 -12.34 3.77
N TRP A 28 5.56 -11.14 3.31
CA TRP A 28 4.37 -10.91 2.47
C TRP A 28 4.49 -11.48 1.05
N LYS A 29 5.59 -11.21 0.34
CA LYS A 29 5.72 -11.54 -1.10
C LYS A 29 6.28 -12.94 -1.35
N ILE A 30 7.20 -13.41 -0.52
CA ILE A 30 7.91 -14.67 -0.71
C ILE A 30 7.24 -15.77 0.13
N GLU A 31 7.04 -15.52 1.42
CA GLU A 31 6.44 -16.50 2.34
C GLU A 31 4.91 -16.52 2.27
N ARG A 32 4.32 -15.61 1.47
CA ARG A 32 2.87 -15.51 1.20
C ARG A 32 2.01 -15.29 2.45
N GLU A 33 2.60 -14.71 3.50
CA GLU A 33 1.86 -14.33 4.70
C GLU A 33 0.87 -13.20 4.38
N LEU A 34 -0.28 -13.23 5.03
CA LEU A 34 -1.33 -12.23 4.84
C LEU A 34 -0.85 -10.86 5.31
N ILE A 35 -1.17 -9.80 4.55
CA ILE A 35 -0.67 -8.45 4.84
C ILE A 35 -1.08 -7.95 6.24
N GLN A 36 -2.25 -8.36 6.74
CA GLN A 36 -2.70 -8.04 8.09
C GLN A 36 -1.90 -8.74 9.18
N ASN A 37 -1.30 -9.89 8.90
CA ASN A 37 -0.42 -10.60 9.83
C ASN A 37 0.99 -10.03 9.79
N VAL A 38 1.45 -9.61 8.59
CA VAL A 38 2.75 -8.95 8.43
C VAL A 38 2.75 -7.54 9.01
N TRP A 39 1.69 -6.75 8.87
CA TRP A 39 1.57 -5.40 9.42
C TRP A 39 0.29 -5.21 10.24
N PRO A 40 0.16 -5.85 11.42
CA PRO A 40 -1.07 -5.84 12.22
C PRO A 40 -1.46 -4.46 12.74
N ALA A 41 -0.48 -3.60 13.03
CA ALA A 41 -0.70 -2.23 13.50
C ALA A 41 -0.86 -1.20 12.37
N ALA A 42 -0.74 -1.61 11.09
CA ALA A 42 -0.97 -0.69 9.97
C ALA A 42 -2.46 -0.44 9.76
N THR A 43 -2.80 0.79 9.37
CA THR A 43 -4.17 1.14 8.97
C THR A 43 -4.53 0.44 7.67
N THR A 44 -5.84 0.35 7.38
CA THR A 44 -6.35 -0.20 6.12
C THR A 44 -5.70 0.48 4.92
N ILE A 45 -5.66 1.82 4.91
CA ILE A 45 -5.07 2.61 3.83
C ILE A 45 -3.57 2.35 3.65
N GLN A 46 -2.80 2.20 4.73
CA GLN A 46 -1.37 1.89 4.62
C GLN A 46 -1.12 0.54 3.94
N ARG A 47 -1.99 -0.45 4.21
CA ARG A 47 -1.93 -1.77 3.57
C ARG A 47 -2.37 -1.68 2.12
N GLU A 48 -3.46 -0.96 1.84
CA GLU A 48 -3.98 -0.75 0.49
C GLU A 48 -2.96 -0.04 -0.40
N GLN A 49 -2.34 1.05 0.06
CA GLN A 49 -1.27 1.75 -0.64
C GLN A 49 -0.16 0.80 -1.10
N LEU A 50 0.20 -0.17 -0.27
CA LEU A 50 1.23 -1.15 -0.58
C LEU A 50 0.72 -2.26 -1.51
N GLN A 51 -0.54 -2.68 -1.38
CA GLN A 51 -1.14 -3.73 -2.21
C GLN A 51 -1.47 -3.27 -3.62
N THR A 52 -1.99 -2.07 -3.78
CA THR A 52 -2.61 -1.58 -5.02
C THR A 52 -1.79 -0.50 -5.70
N GLY A 53 -0.88 0.15 -4.97
CA GLY A 53 -0.14 1.29 -5.49
C GLY A 53 -0.97 2.57 -5.57
N ILE A 54 -2.13 2.65 -4.92
CA ILE A 54 -2.93 3.89 -4.86
C ILE A 54 -2.47 4.78 -3.70
N CYS A 55 -2.26 6.07 -3.97
CA CYS A 55 -1.56 6.96 -3.03
C CYS A 55 -2.40 7.56 -1.90
N SER A 56 -3.72 7.65 -2.05
CA SER A 56 -4.60 8.32 -1.09
C SER A 56 -6.04 7.82 -1.18
N ASP A 57 -6.82 8.07 -0.13
CA ASP A 57 -8.26 7.76 -0.05
C ASP A 57 -9.03 8.39 -1.21
N ARG A 58 -8.72 9.65 -1.54
CA ARG A 58 -9.32 10.30 -2.72
C ARG A 58 -9.04 9.52 -4.01
N CYS A 59 -7.79 9.08 -4.22
CA CYS A 59 -7.45 8.30 -5.40
C CYS A 59 -8.08 6.90 -5.39
N TRP A 60 -8.34 6.36 -4.20
CA TRP A 60 -9.04 5.10 -4.02
C TRP A 60 -10.52 5.22 -4.39
N ASP A 61 -11.18 6.27 -3.89
CA ASP A 61 -12.58 6.57 -4.20
C ASP A 61 -12.78 6.87 -5.69
N GLU A 62 -11.88 7.62 -6.31
CA GLU A 62 -11.87 7.87 -7.76
C GLU A 62 -11.65 6.56 -8.54
N TYR A 63 -10.69 5.72 -8.12
CA TYR A 63 -10.40 4.44 -8.76
C TYR A 63 -11.59 3.46 -8.69
N LEU A 64 -12.31 3.42 -7.56
CA LEU A 64 -13.51 2.62 -7.39
C LEU A 64 -14.76 3.23 -8.06
N GLY A 65 -14.66 4.46 -8.60
CA GLY A 65 -15.77 5.18 -9.21
C GLY A 65 -16.82 5.68 -8.20
N VAL A 66 -16.45 5.78 -6.93
CA VAL A 66 -17.28 6.27 -5.82
C VAL A 66 -17.30 7.80 -5.77
N ALA A 67 -16.18 8.44 -6.13
CA ALA A 67 -16.08 9.89 -6.31
C ALA A 67 -15.94 10.21 -7.81
N LYS A 68 -16.73 11.17 -8.30
CA LYS A 68 -16.63 11.77 -9.64
C LYS A 68 -16.38 13.26 -9.52
#